data_AF-A0A1H0TL36-F1
#
_entry.id   AF-A0A1H0TL36-F1
#
_cell.length_a   1.000
_cell.length_b   1.000
_cell.length_c   1.000
_cell.angle_alpha   90.00
_cell.angle_beta   90.00
_cell.angle_gamma   90.00
#
_symmetry.space_group_name_H-M   'P 1'
#
loop_
_entity.id
_entity.type
_entity.pdbx_description
1 polymer ?
#
loop_
_entity_poly.entity_id
_entity_poly.type
_entity_poly.pdbx_seq_one_letter_code
_entity_poly.pdbx_strand_id
1 'polypeptide(L)'
;MTGEQWRVWGARVAVVVAGVVVAVALTKLWSFANADDPDVVEQGAIARTASSACATMREKVAASAVAATQPVGRRVGGINAQNDAVSELIATMQSLGSERLEADQPAAQWVEDWQRLVTARDAYARSLKSGKPKPMELPTIDGKTLVQRLNNVGVNCRVPLLLLAP
;
A
#
# COMPACT_ATOMS: atom_id res chain seq x y z
N MET A 1 -62.05 10.85 -20.59
CA MET A 1 -61.51 10.20 -19.38
C MET A 1 -62.07 10.91 -18.17
N THR A 2 -62.65 10.18 -17.23
CA THR A 2 -63.24 10.76 -16.00
C THR A 2 -62.12 11.14 -15.02
N GLY A 3 -62.39 12.05 -14.07
CA GLY A 3 -61.40 12.49 -13.08
C GLY A 3 -60.78 11.36 -12.25
N GLU A 4 -61.49 10.24 -12.11
CA GLU A 4 -61.02 9.02 -11.44
C GLU A 4 -59.92 8.28 -12.21
N GLN A 5 -60.01 8.25 -13.55
CA GLN A 5 -58.99 7.64 -14.41
C GLN A 5 -57.67 8.41 -14.36
N TRP A 6 -57.72 9.75 -14.27
CA TRP A 6 -56.53 10.60 -14.10
C TRP A 6 -55.85 10.40 -12.75
N ARG A 7 -56.61 10.21 -11.67
CA ARG A 7 -56.06 9.92 -10.34
C ARG A 7 -55.37 8.55 -10.30
N VAL A 8 -55.98 7.52 -10.90
CA VAL A 8 -55.38 6.18 -10.97
C VAL A 8 -54.11 6.18 -11.82
N TRP A 9 -54.14 6.87 -12.97
CA TRP A 9 -52.96 7.00 -13.82
C TRP A 9 -51.83 7.77 -13.12
N GLY A 10 -52.14 8.90 -12.49
CA GLY A 10 -51.17 9.70 -11.73
C GLY A 10 -50.56 8.93 -10.56
N ALA A 11 -51.35 8.14 -9.83
CA ALA A 11 -50.86 7.29 -8.75
C ALA A 11 -49.88 6.21 -9.25
N ARG A 12 -50.19 5.56 -10.38
CA ARG A 12 -49.30 4.56 -11.00
C ARG A 12 -47.98 5.17 -11.44
N VAL A 13 -48.03 6.33 -12.09
CA VAL A 13 -46.82 7.06 -12.50
C VAL A 13 -45.99 7.45 -11.27
N ALA A 14 -46.62 7.97 -10.23
CA ALA A 14 -45.93 8.35 -9.00
C ALA A 14 -45.21 7.17 -8.32
N VAL A 15 -45.85 6.00 -8.27
CA VAL A 15 -45.24 4.77 -7.72
C VAL A 15 -44.03 4.33 -8.54
N VAL A 16 -44.12 4.35 -9.87
CA VAL A 16 -43.01 3.98 -10.75
C VAL A 16 -41.84 4.95 -10.59
N VAL A 17 -42.11 6.26 -10.59
CA VAL A 17 -41.07 7.29 -10.42
C VAL A 17 -40.41 7.15 -9.05
N ALA A 18 -41.19 6.99 -7.98
CA ALA A 18 -40.65 6.76 -6.64
C ALA A 18 -39.78 5.50 -6.58
N GLY A 19 -40.22 4.40 -7.19
CA GLY A 19 -39.45 3.16 -7.27
C GLY A 19 -38.11 3.33 -7.99
N VAL A 20 -38.09 4.05 -9.11
CA VAL A 20 -36.84 4.35 -9.86
C VAL A 20 -35.90 5.21 -9.02
N VAL A 21 -36.40 6.26 -8.36
CA VAL A 21 -35.58 7.12 -7.51
C VAL A 21 -34.95 6.33 -6.36
N VAL A 22 -35.73 5.47 -5.69
CA VAL A 22 -35.22 4.60 -4.62
C VAL A 22 -34.16 3.63 -5.15
N ALA A 23 -34.40 3.00 -6.30
CA ALA A 23 -33.43 2.08 -6.90
C ALA A 23 -32.10 2.79 -7.24
N VAL A 24 -32.16 3.98 -7.85
CA VAL A 24 -30.95 4.78 -8.15
C VAL A 24 -30.22 5.17 -6.87
N ALA A 25 -30.93 5.61 -5.84
CA ALA A 25 -30.34 5.98 -4.56
C ALA A 25 -29.65 4.78 -3.90
N LEU A 26 -30.28 3.60 -3.90
CA LEU A 26 -29.70 2.37 -3.37
C LEU A 26 -28.47 1.93 -4.16
N THR A 27 -28.49 2.00 -5.50
CA THR A 27 -27.32 1.67 -6.33
C THR A 27 -26.16 2.64 -6.09
N LYS A 28 -26.44 3.93 -5.91
CA LYS A 28 -25.42 4.94 -5.58
C LYS A 28 -24.86 4.74 -4.18
N LEU A 29 -25.71 4.46 -3.20
CA LEU A 29 -25.28 4.12 -1.84
C LEU A 29 -24.46 2.83 -1.83
N TRP A 30 -24.85 1.81 -2.59
CA TRP A 30 -24.11 0.57 -2.72
C TRP A 30 -22.75 0.79 -3.40
N SER A 31 -22.71 1.57 -4.47
CA SER A 31 -21.45 1.93 -5.13
C SER A 31 -20.53 2.77 -4.25
N PHE A 32 -21.08 3.64 -3.39
CA PHE A 32 -20.32 4.45 -2.45
C PHE A 32 -19.82 3.62 -1.26
N ALA A 33 -20.66 2.71 -0.75
CA ALA A 33 -20.31 1.82 0.35
C ALA A 33 -19.31 0.71 -0.07
N ASN A 34 -19.20 0.42 -1.37
CA ASN A 34 -18.19 -0.48 -1.93
C ASN A 34 -17.12 0.28 -2.73
N ALA A 35 -17.01 1.60 -2.57
CA ALA A 35 -15.90 2.34 -3.13
C ALA A 35 -14.69 2.10 -2.22
N ASP A 36 -13.69 1.41 -2.77
CA ASP A 36 -12.38 1.21 -2.16
C ASP A 36 -11.76 2.58 -1.84
N ASP A 37 -11.31 2.81 -0.61
CA ASP A 37 -10.54 4.02 -0.29
C ASP A 37 -9.16 3.89 -0.95
N PRO A 38 -8.82 4.72 -1.96
CA PRO A 38 -7.59 4.55 -2.71
C PRO A 38 -6.32 4.75 -1.87
N ASP A 39 -6.44 5.28 -0.65
CA ASP A 39 -5.33 5.49 0.27
C ASP A 39 -5.17 4.35 1.31
N VAL A 40 -6.04 3.33 1.37
CA VAL A 40 -6.01 2.29 2.44
C VAL A 40 -6.19 0.87 1.90
N VAL A 41 -5.34 -0.06 2.36
CA VAL A 41 -5.51 -1.51 2.10
C VAL A 41 -6.63 -2.06 2.99
N GLU A 42 -7.80 -2.35 2.40
CA GLU A 42 -9.00 -2.75 3.15
C GLU A 42 -9.22 -4.27 3.20
N GLN A 43 -8.71 -5.03 2.21
CA GLN A 43 -8.94 -6.47 2.20
C GLN A 43 -8.22 -7.14 3.37
N GLY A 44 -9.00 -7.71 4.29
CA GLY A 44 -8.46 -8.33 5.51
C GLY A 44 -7.44 -9.43 5.26
N ALA A 45 -7.47 -10.13 4.12
CA ALA A 45 -6.44 -11.10 3.76
C ALA A 45 -5.09 -10.44 3.42
N ILE A 46 -5.10 -9.35 2.66
CA ILE A 46 -3.90 -8.57 2.29
C ILE A 46 -3.35 -7.89 3.54
N ALA A 47 -4.19 -7.21 4.32
CA ALA A 47 -3.77 -6.52 5.54
C ALA A 47 -3.17 -7.47 6.60
N ARG A 48 -3.73 -8.68 6.77
CA ARG A 48 -3.17 -9.71 7.68
C ARG A 48 -1.82 -10.23 7.19
N THR A 49 -1.71 -10.51 5.89
CA THR A 49 -0.47 -10.99 5.28
C THR A 49 0.62 -9.94 5.40
N ALA A 50 0.32 -8.68 5.05
CA ALA A 50 1.21 -7.54 5.22
C ALA A 50 1.66 -7.39 6.67
N SER A 51 0.74 -7.41 7.63
CA SER A 51 1.08 -7.26 9.05
C SER A 51 2.03 -8.37 9.56
N SER A 52 1.76 -9.62 9.20
CA SER A 52 2.61 -10.76 9.59
C SER A 52 4.00 -10.70 8.95
N ALA A 53 4.05 -10.42 7.64
CA ALA A 53 5.30 -10.30 6.91
C ALA A 53 6.13 -9.11 7.40
N CYS A 54 5.47 -8.00 7.76
CA CYS A 54 6.14 -6.83 8.31
C CYS A 54 6.71 -7.07 9.71
N ALA A 55 6.04 -7.84 10.57
CA ALA A 55 6.61 -8.24 11.86
C ALA A 55 7.92 -9.01 11.66
N THR A 56 7.91 -10.01 10.76
CA THR A 56 9.09 -10.81 10.41
C THR A 56 10.22 -9.95 9.83
N MET A 57 9.89 -9.05 8.89
CA MET A 57 10.86 -8.12 8.30
C MET A 57 11.49 -7.24 9.37
N ARG A 58 10.70 -6.70 10.31
CA ARG A 58 11.21 -5.84 11.39
C ARG A 58 12.17 -6.57 12.32
N GLU A 59 11.86 -7.81 12.68
CA GLU A 59 12.74 -8.65 13.49
C GLU A 59 14.08 -8.90 12.78
N LYS A 60 14.04 -9.28 11.49
CA LYS A 60 15.25 -9.50 10.68
C LYS A 60 16.08 -8.22 10.48
N VAL A 61 15.42 -7.10 10.23
CA VAL A 61 16.08 -5.78 10.10
C VAL A 61 16.77 -5.38 11.41
N ALA A 62 16.11 -5.60 12.56
CA ALA A 62 16.70 -5.32 13.85
C ALA A 62 17.91 -6.24 14.15
N ALA A 63 17.79 -7.54 13.85
CA ALA A 63 18.85 -8.52 14.05
C ALA A 63 20.10 -8.27 13.19
N SER A 64 19.94 -7.57 12.07
CA SER A 64 21.02 -7.21 11.13
C SER A 64 21.50 -5.76 11.29
N ALA A 65 21.16 -5.10 12.40
CA ALA A 65 21.62 -3.75 12.68
C ALA A 65 23.15 -3.72 12.88
N VAL A 66 23.83 -2.83 12.17
CA VAL A 66 25.28 -2.63 12.25
C VAL A 66 25.54 -1.15 12.56
N ALA A 67 26.40 -0.87 13.54
CA ALA A 67 26.75 0.50 13.89
C ALA A 67 27.52 1.21 12.75
N ALA A 68 27.28 2.51 12.58
CA ALA A 68 27.92 3.32 11.53
C ALA A 68 29.45 3.41 11.65
N THR A 69 30.00 3.15 12.84
CA THR A 69 31.45 3.10 13.12
C THR A 69 32.13 1.81 12.67
N GLN A 70 31.36 0.80 12.28
CA GLN A 70 31.90 -0.49 11.84
C GLN A 70 32.58 -0.37 10.46
N PRO A 71 33.52 -1.29 10.14
CA PRO A 71 34.15 -1.32 8.82
C PRO A 71 33.13 -1.36 7.69
N VAL A 72 33.45 -0.72 6.55
CA VAL A 72 32.55 -0.61 5.38
C VAL A 72 31.99 -1.97 4.95
N GLY A 73 32.80 -3.03 4.95
CA GLY A 73 32.34 -4.37 4.60
C GLY A 73 31.25 -4.91 5.54
N ARG A 74 31.35 -4.67 6.85
CA ARG A 74 30.32 -5.04 7.83
C ARG A 74 29.05 -4.23 7.64
N ARG A 75 29.18 -2.92 7.38
CA ARG A 75 28.03 -2.03 7.12
C ARG A 75 27.27 -2.43 5.87
N VAL A 76 27.97 -2.65 4.75
CA VAL A 76 27.37 -3.13 3.49
C VAL A 76 26.70 -4.49 3.69
N GLY A 77 27.34 -5.41 4.43
CA GLY A 77 26.72 -6.70 4.77
C GLY A 77 25.42 -6.55 5.57
N GLY A 78 25.38 -5.64 6.54
CA GLY A 78 24.16 -5.30 7.29
C GLY A 78 23.06 -4.72 6.40
N ILE A 79 23.39 -3.77 5.53
CA ILE A 79 22.44 -3.17 4.58
C ILE A 79 21.83 -4.26 3.67
N ASN A 80 22.66 -5.16 3.14
CA ASN A 80 22.20 -6.25 2.28
C ASN A 80 21.26 -7.20 3.03
N ALA A 81 21.61 -7.63 4.25
CA ALA A 81 20.74 -8.49 5.05
C ALA A 81 19.39 -7.82 5.40
N GLN A 82 19.40 -6.51 5.64
CA GLN A 82 18.16 -5.73 5.82
C GLN A 82 17.34 -5.65 4.53
N ASN A 83 17.99 -5.50 3.36
CA ASN A 83 17.32 -5.51 2.05
C ASN A 83 16.72 -6.88 1.72
N ASP A 84 17.39 -7.97 2.11
CA ASP A 84 16.87 -9.33 1.94
C ASP A 84 15.58 -9.52 2.74
N ALA A 85 15.52 -9.03 3.99
CA ALA A 85 14.31 -9.05 4.80
C ALA A 85 13.14 -8.27 4.17
N VAL A 86 13.41 -7.13 3.52
CA VAL A 86 12.39 -6.38 2.78
C VAL A 86 11.98 -7.11 1.49
N SER A 87 12.92 -7.74 0.81
CA SER A 87 12.67 -8.52 -0.41
C SER A 87 11.79 -9.74 -0.14
N GLU A 88 11.95 -10.38 1.02
CA GLU A 88 11.05 -11.45 1.48
C GLU A 88 9.63 -10.95 1.77
N LEU A 89 9.48 -9.76 2.36
CA LEU A 89 8.17 -9.10 2.53
C LEU A 89 7.51 -8.90 1.15
N ILE A 90 8.24 -8.32 0.20
CA ILE A 90 7.76 -8.11 -1.17
C ILE A 90 7.34 -9.43 -1.81
N ALA A 91 8.18 -10.46 -1.74
CA ALA A 91 7.88 -11.78 -2.30
C ALA A 91 6.64 -12.42 -1.64
N THR A 92 6.48 -12.27 -0.33
CA THR A 92 5.30 -12.74 0.41
C THR A 92 4.04 -12.05 -0.08
N MET A 93 4.07 -10.73 -0.27
CA MET A 93 2.93 -9.99 -0.81
C MET A 93 2.61 -10.40 -2.25
N GLN A 94 3.63 -10.53 -3.11
CA GLN A 94 3.48 -10.96 -4.50
C GLN A 94 2.92 -12.38 -4.63
N SER A 95 3.14 -13.25 -3.64
CA SER A 95 2.58 -14.61 -3.62
C SER A 95 1.04 -14.64 -3.53
N LEU A 96 0.40 -13.53 -3.14
CA LEU A 96 -1.06 -13.39 -3.15
C LEU A 96 -1.64 -13.29 -4.57
N GLY A 97 -0.80 -13.04 -5.58
CA GLY A 97 -1.16 -12.86 -6.99
C GLY A 97 -1.39 -11.39 -7.35
N SER A 98 -0.95 -11.00 -8.55
CA SER A 98 -1.08 -9.62 -9.05
C SER A 98 -2.53 -9.17 -9.14
N GLU A 99 -3.43 -10.03 -9.62
CA GLU A 99 -4.87 -9.74 -9.71
C GLU A 99 -5.46 -9.32 -8.36
N ARG A 100 -5.07 -9.99 -7.28
CA ARG A 100 -5.57 -9.68 -5.94
C ARG A 100 -4.99 -8.37 -5.40
N LEU A 101 -3.71 -8.10 -5.65
CA LEU A 101 -3.07 -6.85 -5.23
C LEU A 101 -3.57 -5.63 -6.03
N GLU A 102 -3.92 -5.81 -7.29
CA GLU A 102 -4.47 -4.75 -8.14
C GLU A 102 -5.92 -4.42 -7.78
N ALA A 103 -6.67 -5.42 -7.30
CA ALA A 103 -8.06 -5.29 -6.87
C ALA A 103 -8.27 -4.61 -5.51
N ASP A 104 -7.21 -4.31 -4.75
CA ASP A 104 -7.24 -3.62 -3.45
C ASP A 104 -6.24 -2.48 -3.49
N GLN A 105 -6.68 -1.28 -3.85
CA GLN A 105 -5.78 -0.14 -3.88
C GLN A 105 -5.46 0.27 -2.43
N PRO A 106 -4.23 0.69 -2.09
CA PRO A 106 -3.04 0.85 -2.94
C PRO A 106 -2.05 -0.33 -2.83
N ALA A 107 -2.51 -1.58 -2.64
CA ALA A 107 -1.65 -2.71 -2.28
C ALA A 107 -0.55 -2.98 -3.33
N ALA A 108 -0.88 -2.95 -4.63
CA ALA A 108 0.11 -3.12 -5.70
C ALA A 108 1.16 -2.00 -5.68
N GLN A 109 0.76 -0.73 -5.60
CA GLN A 109 1.72 0.38 -5.56
C GLN A 109 2.54 0.38 -4.29
N TRP A 110 1.98 -0.05 -3.16
CA TRP A 110 2.68 -0.16 -1.89
C TRP A 110 3.83 -1.20 -1.98
N VAL A 111 3.60 -2.32 -2.66
CA VAL A 111 4.67 -3.30 -2.95
C VAL A 111 5.76 -2.70 -3.83
N GLU A 112 5.40 -1.96 -4.89
CA GLU A 112 6.38 -1.26 -5.72
C GLU A 112 7.20 -0.22 -4.93
N ASP A 113 6.56 0.50 -4.01
CA ASP A 113 7.22 1.50 -3.18
C ASP A 113 8.27 0.86 -2.25
N TRP A 114 8.01 -0.36 -1.75
CA TRP A 114 9.03 -1.13 -1.02
C TRP A 114 10.21 -1.51 -1.91
N GLN A 115 9.94 -1.85 -3.17
CA GLN A 115 10.95 -2.17 -4.17
C GLN A 115 11.82 -0.95 -4.52
N ARG A 116 11.21 0.24 -4.60
CA ARG A 116 11.92 1.52 -4.76
C ARG A 116 12.85 1.79 -3.58
N LEU A 117 12.41 1.51 -2.35
CA LEU A 117 13.24 1.65 -1.15
C LEU A 117 14.46 0.71 -1.19
N VAL A 118 14.26 -0.57 -1.51
CA VAL A 118 15.37 -1.55 -1.65
C VAL A 118 16.37 -1.10 -2.71
N THR A 119 15.87 -0.62 -3.85
CA THR A 119 16.71 -0.13 -4.95
C THR A 119 17.58 1.07 -4.53
N ALA A 120 17.02 2.04 -3.81
CA ALA A 120 17.75 3.19 -3.29
C ALA A 120 18.83 2.76 -2.28
N ARG A 121 18.50 1.81 -1.40
CA ARG A 121 19.43 1.27 -0.40
C ARG A 121 20.58 0.48 -1.02
N ASP A 122 20.30 -0.29 -2.05
CA ASP A 122 21.30 -1.03 -2.82
C ASP A 122 22.26 -0.08 -3.59
N ALA A 123 21.72 1.01 -4.16
CA ALA A 123 22.53 2.08 -4.74
C ALA A 123 23.45 2.74 -3.68
N TYR A 124 22.94 3.00 -2.48
CA TYR A 124 23.73 3.50 -1.35
C TYR A 124 24.86 2.52 -0.96
N ALA A 125 24.54 1.23 -0.78
CA ALA A 125 25.52 0.20 -0.45
C ALA A 125 26.65 0.09 -1.49
N ARG A 126 26.33 0.18 -2.78
CA ARG A 126 27.32 0.25 -3.86
C ARG A 126 28.20 1.49 -3.74
N SER A 127 27.61 2.65 -3.44
CA SER A 127 28.37 3.90 -3.27
C SER A 127 29.37 3.81 -2.12
N LEU A 128 28.95 3.22 -0.98
CA LEU A 128 29.82 2.93 0.16
C LEU A 128 30.98 2.02 -0.24
N LYS A 129 30.70 0.91 -0.93
CA LYS A 129 31.72 -0.06 -1.36
C LYS A 129 32.75 0.56 -2.32
N SER A 130 32.34 1.52 -3.13
CA SER A 130 33.24 2.24 -4.05
C SER A 130 34.12 3.31 -3.38
N GLY A 131 33.96 3.53 -2.06
CA GLY A 131 34.71 4.55 -1.31
C GLY A 131 34.25 5.99 -1.57
N LYS A 132 33.16 6.17 -2.32
CA LYS A 132 32.56 7.48 -2.64
C LYS A 132 31.09 7.46 -2.23
N PRO A 133 30.80 7.53 -0.91
CA PRO A 133 29.43 7.47 -0.41
C PRO A 133 28.61 8.61 -1.00
N LYS A 134 27.50 8.27 -1.64
CA LYS A 134 26.48 9.22 -2.06
C LYS A 134 25.33 9.14 -1.07
N PRO A 135 24.64 10.25 -0.76
CA PRO A 135 23.41 10.19 0.01
C PRO A 135 22.40 9.23 -0.63
N MET A 136 21.62 8.54 0.19
CA MET A 136 20.48 7.76 -0.31
C MET A 136 19.39 8.73 -0.75
N GLU A 137 18.98 8.64 -2.01
CA GLU A 137 17.93 9.48 -2.58
C GLU A 137 16.63 8.67 -2.66
N LEU A 138 15.58 9.18 -2.03
CA LEU A 138 14.24 8.60 -2.09
C LEU A 138 13.36 9.50 -2.96
N PRO A 139 12.59 8.93 -3.92
CA PRO A 139 11.77 9.72 -4.82
C PRO A 139 10.57 10.35 -4.08
N THR A 140 10.14 11.50 -4.60
CA THR A 140 8.81 12.06 -4.35
C THR A 140 7.94 11.70 -5.55
N ILE A 141 6.76 11.13 -5.28
CA ILE A 141 5.84 10.67 -6.31
C ILE A 141 4.48 11.28 -5.99
N ASP A 142 3.91 12.02 -6.94
CA ASP A 142 2.63 12.72 -6.80
C ASP A 142 2.59 13.66 -5.58
N GLY A 143 3.72 14.34 -5.31
CA GLY A 143 3.86 15.25 -4.17
C GLY A 143 3.98 14.59 -2.79
N LYS A 144 3.87 13.25 -2.70
CA LYS A 144 4.09 12.48 -1.47
C LYS A 144 5.51 11.88 -1.49
N THR A 145 6.23 11.97 -0.37
CA THR A 145 7.52 11.26 -0.22
C THR A 145 7.31 9.75 -0.20
N LEU A 146 8.30 8.97 -0.66
CA LEU A 146 8.23 7.51 -0.61
C LEU A 146 7.89 6.98 0.80
N VAL A 147 8.46 7.58 1.85
CA VAL A 147 8.21 7.17 3.24
C VAL A 147 6.76 7.44 3.66
N GLN A 148 6.16 8.54 3.23
CA GLN A 148 4.74 8.81 3.48
C GLN A 148 3.87 7.79 2.76
N ARG A 149 4.15 7.48 1.49
CA ARG A 149 3.42 6.47 0.72
C ARG A 149 3.52 5.07 1.34
N LEU A 150 4.68 4.70 1.88
CA LEU A 150 4.87 3.42 2.56
C LEU A 150 4.15 3.31 3.90
N ASN A 151 4.07 4.42 4.66
CA ASN A 151 3.52 4.43 6.01
C ASN A 151 2.01 4.68 6.08
N ASN A 152 1.43 5.30 5.05
CA ASN A 152 0.04 5.79 5.06
C ASN A 152 -0.86 4.94 4.15
N VAL A 153 -0.88 3.62 4.37
CA VAL A 153 -1.72 2.67 3.61
C VAL A 153 -2.65 1.85 4.51
N GLY A 154 -2.83 2.29 5.76
CA GLY A 154 -3.69 1.65 6.76
C GLY A 154 -3.23 0.29 7.31
N VAL A 155 -2.12 -0.27 6.83
CA VAL A 155 -1.50 -1.45 7.46
C VAL A 155 -0.52 -1.07 8.57
N ASN A 156 -0.38 -1.91 9.60
CA ASN A 156 0.60 -1.72 10.66
C ASN A 156 2.01 -2.13 10.21
N CYS A 157 2.53 -1.42 9.21
CA CYS A 157 3.83 -1.69 8.60
C CYS A 157 4.60 -0.41 8.31
N ARG A 158 4.99 0.29 9.38
CA ARG A 158 5.85 1.47 9.23
C ARG A 158 7.27 1.08 8.84
N VAL A 159 7.87 1.88 7.96
CA VAL A 159 9.28 1.76 7.57
C VAL A 159 10.18 1.89 8.80
N PRO A 160 11.00 0.88 9.14
CA PRO A 160 11.96 0.99 10.23
C PRO A 160 13.00 2.07 9.99
N LEU A 161 13.41 2.80 11.04
CA LEU A 161 14.42 3.85 10.93
C LEU A 161 15.78 3.34 10.42
N LEU A 162 16.12 2.08 10.74
CA LEU A 162 17.31 1.40 10.21
C LEU A 162 17.30 1.31 8.67
N LEU A 163 16.12 1.33 8.06
CA LEU A 163 16.01 1.33 6.60
C LEU A 163 16.24 2.73 5.98
N LEU A 164 16.12 3.79 6.77
CA LEU A 164 16.26 5.18 6.33
C LEU A 164 17.64 5.78 6.63
N ALA A 165 18.36 5.25 7.62
CA ALA A 165 19.70 5.68 8.02
C ALA A 165 20.74 4.53 8.02
N PRO A 166 21.07 3.94 6.86
CA PRO A 166 22.04 2.84 6.71
C PRO A 166 23.53 3.19 6.88
#